data_AF-H6N903-F1
#
_entry.id   AF-H6N903-F1
#
_cell.length_a   1.000
_cell.length_b   1.000
_cell.length_c   1.000
_cell.angle_alpha   90.00
_cell.angle_beta   90.00
_cell.angle_gamma   90.00
#
_symmetry.space_group_name_H-M   'P 1'
#
loop_
_entity.id
_entity.type
_entity.pdbx_description
1 polymer ?
#
loop_
_entity_poly.entity_id
_entity_poly.type
_entity_poly.pdbx_seq_one_letter_code
_entity_poly.pdbx_strand_id
1 'polypeptide(L)'
;MQWQEGSEGQRITKASSLVEDARCVVTWQWPKDIQYVYIYSFASGEEDPPEGLTARELKLYTREEYKVHGGYRVPADFTGARCFRIFPCVMGAGGLTPVRQLDAGNLTRLSGSRAKIRCSVEYGASLFSRHRPVRIRLFCEVPVPREALCYVKKEGGVPLNKDDGTVYPLVSDLPAGRTDLPEIRIGRSERIRIFFTDGPKYGELFEIVPE
;
A
#
# COMPACT_ATOMS: atom_id res chain seq x y z
N MET A 1 1.27 -26.73 5.06
CA MET A 1 0.30 -26.83 6.17
C MET A 1 -0.94 -27.53 5.65
N GLN A 2 -1.65 -28.32 6.45
CA GLN A 2 -2.92 -28.94 6.00
C GLN A 2 -4.08 -27.99 6.30
N TRP A 3 -4.98 -27.81 5.34
CA TRP A 3 -6.17 -26.98 5.46
C TRP A 3 -7.42 -27.85 5.39
N GLN A 4 -8.47 -27.47 6.10
CA GLN A 4 -9.76 -28.14 6.02
C GLN A 4 -10.86 -27.16 5.60
N GLU A 5 -11.92 -27.68 4.99
CA GLU A 5 -13.14 -26.92 4.74
C GLU A 5 -13.93 -26.74 6.04
N GLY A 6 -14.65 -25.62 6.14
CA GLY A 6 -15.38 -25.21 7.34
C GLY A 6 -16.89 -25.29 7.21
N SER A 7 -17.55 -25.51 8.35
CA SER A 7 -19.01 -25.30 8.48
C SER A 7 -19.33 -23.84 8.81
N GLU A 8 -20.60 -23.43 8.59
CA GLU A 8 -21.07 -22.07 8.91
C GLU A 8 -20.77 -21.63 10.35
N GLY A 9 -20.90 -22.52 11.33
CA GLY A 9 -20.65 -22.22 12.74
C GLY A 9 -19.19 -21.92 13.09
N GLN A 10 -18.25 -22.20 12.19
CA GLN A 10 -16.81 -21.98 12.39
C GLN A 10 -16.31 -20.71 11.72
N ARG A 11 -17.15 -20.03 10.92
CA ARG A 11 -16.73 -18.90 10.07
C ARG A 11 -16.46 -17.66 10.90
N ILE A 12 -15.35 -16.98 10.58
CA ILE A 12 -15.10 -15.64 11.08
C ILE A 12 -16.04 -14.68 10.34
N THR A 13 -16.63 -13.75 11.09
CA THR A 13 -17.49 -12.71 10.53
C THR A 13 -17.15 -11.36 11.15
N LYS A 14 -17.57 -10.28 10.49
CA LYS A 14 -17.39 -8.89 10.96
C LYS A 14 -15.92 -8.56 11.28
N ALA A 15 -14.99 -9.05 10.46
CA ALA A 15 -13.61 -8.60 10.54
C ALA A 15 -13.54 -7.08 10.29
N SER A 16 -12.87 -6.36 11.18
CA SER A 16 -12.72 -4.91 11.13
C SER A 16 -11.35 -4.49 11.64
N SER A 17 -10.85 -3.37 11.16
CA SER A 17 -9.59 -2.80 11.60
C SER A 17 -9.67 -1.27 11.70
N LEU A 18 -8.98 -0.72 12.68
CA LEU A 18 -8.88 0.72 12.90
C LEU A 18 -7.51 1.08 13.49
N VAL A 19 -7.18 2.37 13.50
CA VAL A 19 -6.01 2.90 14.23
C VAL A 19 -6.47 3.46 15.58
N GLU A 20 -5.84 3.00 16.65
CA GLU A 20 -6.01 3.49 18.03
C GLU A 20 -4.60 3.63 18.62
N ASP A 21 -4.24 4.81 19.14
CA ASP A 21 -2.95 5.07 19.82
C ASP A 21 -1.71 4.55 19.07
N ALA A 22 -1.59 4.89 17.79
CA ALA A 22 -0.51 4.44 16.89
C ALA A 22 -0.42 2.92 16.70
N ARG A 23 -1.47 2.18 17.04
CA ARG A 23 -1.61 0.74 16.80
C ARG A 23 -2.77 0.47 15.87
N CYS A 24 -2.59 -0.50 14.98
CA CYS A 24 -3.70 -1.12 14.28
C CYS A 24 -4.35 -2.12 15.24
N VAL A 25 -5.66 -1.98 15.42
CA VAL A 25 -6.49 -2.90 16.20
C VAL A 25 -7.39 -3.65 15.22
N VAL A 26 -7.22 -4.97 15.16
CA VAL A 26 -7.99 -5.88 14.33
C VAL A 26 -8.97 -6.64 15.22
N THR A 27 -10.26 -6.60 14.85
CA THR A 27 -11.35 -7.23 15.61
C THR A 27 -12.20 -8.09 14.69
N TRP A 28 -12.87 -9.08 15.27
CA TRP A 28 -13.83 -9.93 14.55
C TRP A 28 -14.83 -10.53 15.54
N GLN A 29 -15.93 -11.06 14.99
CA GLN A 29 -16.85 -11.86 15.77
C GLN A 29 -16.27 -13.27 15.96
N TRP A 30 -15.92 -13.60 17.19
CA TRP A 30 -15.32 -14.89 17.54
C TRP A 30 -16.36 -16.04 17.48
N PRO A 31 -16.15 -17.10 16.69
CA PRO A 31 -17.09 -18.22 16.57
C PRO A 31 -17.18 -19.03 17.87
N LYS A 32 -18.36 -19.55 18.21
CA LYS A 32 -18.66 -20.11 19.56
C LYS A 32 -17.63 -21.16 20.01
N ASP A 33 -17.31 -22.11 19.14
CA ASP A 33 -16.55 -23.33 19.46
C ASP A 33 -15.10 -23.29 18.94
N ILE A 34 -14.64 -22.12 18.51
CA ILE A 34 -13.24 -21.91 18.10
C ILE A 34 -12.46 -21.34 19.29
N GLN A 35 -11.25 -21.84 19.52
CA GLN A 35 -10.34 -21.33 20.58
C GLN A 35 -9.09 -20.65 20.03
N TYR A 36 -8.78 -20.91 18.76
CA TYR A 36 -7.57 -20.44 18.10
C TYR A 36 -7.90 -19.90 16.72
N VAL A 37 -7.17 -18.87 16.32
CA VAL A 37 -7.17 -18.39 14.93
C VAL A 37 -5.72 -18.23 14.46
N TYR A 38 -5.52 -18.33 13.16
CA TYR A 38 -4.33 -17.80 12.50
C TYR A 38 -4.66 -16.45 11.87
N ILE A 39 -3.75 -15.50 12.02
CA ILE A 39 -3.86 -14.17 11.43
C ILE A 39 -2.76 -14.07 10.37
N TYR A 40 -3.17 -13.89 9.13
CA TYR A 40 -2.28 -13.60 8.00
C TYR A 40 -2.30 -12.10 7.75
N SER A 41 -1.12 -11.48 7.68
CA SER A 41 -0.97 -10.05 7.36
C SER A 41 -0.15 -9.90 6.09
N PHE A 42 -0.65 -9.09 5.16
CA PHE A 42 -0.03 -8.89 3.85
C PHE A 42 -0.25 -7.46 3.35
N ALA A 43 0.60 -7.00 2.43
CA ALA A 43 0.38 -5.73 1.75
C ALA A 43 -0.73 -5.86 0.71
N SER A 44 -1.41 -4.76 0.40
CA SER A 44 -2.48 -4.76 -0.60
C SER A 44 -2.01 -5.30 -1.95
N GLY A 45 -2.65 -6.37 -2.44
CA GLY A 45 -2.30 -7.01 -3.71
C GLY A 45 -1.27 -8.14 -3.60
N GLU A 46 -0.74 -8.40 -2.40
CA GLU A 46 0.25 -9.46 -2.12
C GLU A 46 -0.38 -10.61 -1.31
N GLU A 47 -1.65 -10.92 -1.56
CA GLU A 47 -2.30 -12.04 -0.88
C GLU A 47 -1.86 -13.37 -1.49
N ASP A 48 -1.17 -14.19 -0.72
CA ASP A 48 -0.88 -15.57 -1.11
C ASP A 48 -2.10 -16.48 -0.86
N PRO A 49 -2.31 -17.49 -1.72
CA PRO A 49 -3.33 -18.50 -1.48
C PRO A 49 -3.00 -19.33 -0.24
N PRO A 50 -4.00 -19.82 0.52
CA PRO A 50 -3.79 -20.60 1.76
C PRO A 50 -2.80 -21.75 1.60
N GLU A 51 -2.82 -22.43 0.46
CA GLU A 51 -1.98 -23.58 0.15
C GLU A 51 -0.48 -23.23 0.11
N GLY A 52 -0.14 -21.97 -0.16
CA GLY A 52 1.23 -21.45 -0.14
C GLY A 52 1.69 -20.97 1.23
N LEU A 53 0.77 -20.78 2.18
CA LEU A 53 1.10 -20.25 3.52
C LEU A 53 1.70 -21.33 4.43
N THR A 54 2.69 -20.94 5.20
CA THR A 54 3.30 -21.75 6.25
C THR A 54 3.05 -21.13 7.63
N ALA A 55 3.46 -21.83 8.69
CA ALA A 55 3.33 -21.32 10.05
C ALA A 55 4.18 -20.06 10.32
N ARG A 56 5.11 -19.70 9.42
CA ARG A 56 5.96 -18.50 9.56
C ARG A 56 5.23 -17.23 9.15
N GLU A 57 4.35 -17.30 8.17
CA GLU A 57 3.56 -16.17 7.68
C GLU A 57 2.29 -15.94 8.52
N LEU A 58 1.96 -16.89 9.39
CA LEU A 58 0.73 -16.91 10.18
C LEU A 58 1.01 -16.66 11.67
N LYS A 59 0.32 -15.68 12.25
CA LYS A 59 0.32 -15.47 13.70
C LYS A 59 -0.79 -16.29 14.35
N LEU A 60 -0.43 -17.27 15.17
CA LEU A 60 -1.39 -17.94 16.07
C LEU A 60 -1.88 -16.95 17.14
N TYR A 61 -3.18 -16.90 17.36
CA TYR A 61 -3.82 -16.04 18.34
C TYR A 61 -4.98 -16.75 19.05
N THR A 62 -5.02 -16.64 20.37
CA THR A 62 -6.01 -17.31 21.23
C THR A 62 -7.21 -16.42 21.55
N ARG A 63 -8.32 -17.05 21.94
CA ARG A 63 -9.52 -16.34 22.39
C ARG A 63 -9.26 -15.53 23.66
N GLU A 64 -8.41 -16.05 24.53
CA GLU A 64 -8.00 -15.41 25.78
C GLU A 64 -7.20 -14.13 25.48
N GLU A 65 -6.19 -14.20 24.61
CA GLU A 65 -5.43 -13.01 24.17
C GLU A 65 -6.37 -11.96 23.56
N TYR A 66 -7.31 -12.39 22.71
CA TYR A 66 -8.29 -11.49 22.09
C TYR A 66 -9.16 -10.76 23.12
N LYS A 67 -9.63 -11.45 24.15
CA LYS A 67 -10.43 -10.84 25.23
C LYS A 67 -9.61 -9.87 26.07
N VAL A 68 -8.40 -10.27 26.45
CA VAL A 68 -7.49 -9.45 27.27
C VAL A 68 -7.08 -8.18 26.53
N HIS A 69 -6.82 -8.28 25.23
CA HIS A 69 -6.35 -7.17 24.41
C HIS A 69 -7.45 -6.49 23.59
N GLY A 70 -8.72 -6.88 23.75
CA GLY A 70 -9.83 -6.29 22.99
C GLY A 70 -9.67 -6.37 21.46
N GLY A 71 -8.97 -7.40 20.95
CA GLY A 71 -8.54 -7.48 19.55
C GLY A 71 -7.12 -7.99 19.38
N TYR A 72 -6.68 -8.12 18.13
CA TYR A 72 -5.28 -8.28 17.77
C TYR A 72 -4.66 -6.91 17.50
N ARG A 73 -3.52 -6.61 18.15
CA ARG A 73 -2.90 -5.29 18.11
C ARG A 73 -1.48 -5.35 17.55
N VAL A 74 -1.19 -4.53 16.55
CA VAL A 74 0.14 -4.39 15.93
C VAL A 74 0.49 -2.91 15.74
N PRO A 75 1.77 -2.53 15.65
CA PRO A 75 2.16 -1.17 15.28
C PRO A 75 1.52 -0.72 13.96
N ALA A 76 1.09 0.53 13.88
CA ALA A 76 0.57 1.15 12.66
C ALA A 76 1.68 1.91 11.90
N ASP A 77 2.84 1.28 11.74
CA ASP A 77 4.06 1.88 11.16
C ASP A 77 4.34 1.45 9.70
N PHE A 78 3.32 0.93 9.03
CA PHE A 78 3.43 0.49 7.64
C PHE A 78 3.08 1.62 6.64
N THR A 79 3.75 1.58 5.49
CA THR A 79 3.41 2.37 4.30
C THR A 79 2.40 1.60 3.46
N GLY A 80 1.42 2.31 2.90
CA GLY A 80 0.38 1.68 2.08
C GLY A 80 -0.73 1.03 2.89
N ALA A 81 -1.58 0.27 2.22
CA ALA A 81 -2.63 -0.49 2.90
C ALA A 81 -2.12 -1.85 3.37
N ARG A 82 -2.46 -2.20 4.61
CA ARG A 82 -2.24 -3.53 5.19
C ARG A 82 -3.56 -4.28 5.27
N CYS A 83 -3.55 -5.52 4.84
CA CYS A 83 -4.67 -6.43 4.94
C CYS A 83 -4.43 -7.46 6.04
N PHE A 84 -5.52 -7.91 6.66
CA PHE A 84 -5.51 -8.97 7.66
C PHE A 84 -6.60 -9.98 7.33
N ARG A 85 -6.20 -11.24 7.13
CA ARG A 85 -7.14 -12.36 7.01
C ARG A 85 -7.06 -13.26 8.23
N ILE A 86 -8.23 -13.57 8.80
CA ILE A 86 -8.34 -14.37 10.01
C ILE A 86 -8.87 -15.75 9.65
N PHE A 87 -8.10 -16.79 9.92
CA PHE A 87 -8.48 -18.18 9.69
C PHE A 87 -8.86 -18.85 11.01
N PRO A 88 -10.10 -19.32 11.18
CA PRO A 88 -10.47 -20.08 12.36
C PRO A 88 -9.71 -21.41 12.37
N CYS A 89 -9.36 -21.90 13.57
CA CYS A 89 -8.60 -23.14 13.69
C CYS A 89 -9.30 -24.14 14.60
N VAL A 90 -9.26 -25.41 14.20
CA VAL A 90 -9.85 -26.52 14.95
C VAL A 90 -8.72 -27.36 15.52
N MET A 91 -8.82 -27.65 16.82
CA MET A 91 -7.92 -28.59 17.49
C MET A 91 -8.45 -30.01 17.25
N GLY A 92 -7.69 -30.83 16.54
CA GLY A 92 -7.96 -32.25 16.34
C GLY A 92 -6.87 -33.14 16.95
N ALA A 93 -6.99 -34.44 16.77
CA ALA A 93 -6.01 -35.41 17.27
C ALA A 93 -4.59 -35.21 16.69
N GLY A 94 -4.48 -34.63 15.50
CA GLY A 94 -3.22 -34.30 14.84
C GLY A 94 -2.68 -32.90 15.12
N GLY A 95 -3.31 -32.15 16.03
CA GLY A 95 -2.95 -30.77 16.33
C GLY A 95 -3.91 -29.75 15.72
N LEU A 96 -3.39 -28.54 15.50
CA LEU A 96 -4.19 -27.40 15.08
C LEU A 96 -4.29 -27.32 13.55
N THR A 97 -5.52 -27.38 13.03
CA THR A 97 -5.80 -27.31 11.59
C THR A 97 -6.58 -26.04 11.25
N PRO A 98 -6.06 -25.16 10.37
CA PRO A 98 -6.79 -23.99 9.92
C PRO A 98 -7.95 -24.37 8.99
N VAL A 99 -9.04 -23.62 9.13
CA VAL A 99 -10.24 -23.71 8.32
C VAL A 99 -10.15 -22.70 7.19
N ARG A 100 -10.37 -23.16 5.96
CA ARG A 100 -10.35 -22.34 4.76
C ARG A 100 -11.56 -21.41 4.74
N GLN A 101 -11.31 -20.11 4.58
CA GLN A 101 -12.32 -19.08 4.38
C GLN A 101 -11.70 -17.94 3.58
N LEU A 102 -12.25 -17.65 2.39
CA LEU A 102 -11.68 -16.70 1.43
C LEU A 102 -12.61 -15.55 1.03
N ASP A 103 -13.82 -15.51 1.59
CA ASP A 103 -14.75 -14.40 1.40
C ASP A 103 -14.34 -13.14 2.19
N ALA A 104 -15.11 -12.06 2.06
CA ALA A 104 -14.86 -10.80 2.75
C ALA A 104 -15.14 -10.85 4.27
N GLY A 105 -15.82 -11.88 4.78
CA GLY A 105 -16.23 -11.96 6.18
C GLY A 105 -15.06 -12.06 7.16
N ASN A 106 -13.93 -12.61 6.71
CA ASN A 106 -12.71 -12.77 7.48
C ASN A 106 -11.54 -11.91 7.01
N LEU A 107 -11.81 -10.92 6.15
CA LEU A 107 -10.81 -10.00 5.62
C LEU A 107 -11.10 -8.59 6.13
N THR A 108 -10.07 -7.89 6.58
CA THR A 108 -10.13 -6.45 6.82
C THR A 108 -8.90 -5.75 6.27
N ARG A 109 -9.04 -4.46 6.01
CA ARG A 109 -8.04 -3.61 5.37
C ARG A 109 -7.93 -2.29 6.12
N LEU A 110 -6.69 -1.88 6.38
CA LEU A 110 -6.38 -0.60 6.99
C LEU A 110 -5.40 0.18 6.12
N SER A 111 -5.70 1.44 5.85
CA SER A 111 -4.77 2.35 5.19
C SER A 111 -3.72 2.85 6.19
N GLY A 112 -2.45 2.68 5.85
CA GLY A 112 -1.30 3.18 6.60
C GLY A 112 -0.87 4.56 6.16
N SER A 113 0.40 4.89 6.44
CA SER A 113 1.01 6.14 5.99
C SER A 113 1.34 6.07 4.49
N ARG A 114 1.50 7.24 3.86
CA ARG A 114 2.00 7.35 2.49
C ARG A 114 3.42 7.88 2.53
N ALA A 115 4.32 7.23 1.81
CA ALA A 115 5.69 7.72 1.68
C ALA A 115 5.73 8.97 0.81
N LYS A 116 6.45 10.00 1.26
CA LYS A 116 6.50 11.28 0.56
C LYS A 116 7.48 11.23 -0.60
N ILE A 117 7.04 11.79 -1.72
CA ILE A 117 7.84 12.11 -2.89
C ILE A 117 7.82 13.63 -3.01
N ARG A 118 8.86 14.29 -2.51
CA ARG A 118 9.00 15.73 -2.67
C ARG A 118 9.49 16.06 -4.07
N CYS A 119 8.86 17.01 -4.73
CA CYS A 119 9.13 17.32 -6.13
C CYS A 119 9.32 18.82 -6.33
N SER A 120 10.47 19.19 -6.90
CA SER A 120 10.74 20.55 -7.36
C SER A 120 10.97 20.59 -8.86
N VAL A 121 10.41 21.60 -9.52
CA VAL A 121 10.59 21.87 -10.96
C VAL A 121 11.19 23.26 -11.13
N GLU A 122 12.49 23.30 -11.41
CA GLU A 122 13.24 24.54 -11.56
C GLU A 122 13.35 24.90 -13.05
N TYR A 123 12.88 26.09 -13.41
CA TYR A 123 12.97 26.62 -14.79
C TYR A 123 14.18 27.55 -14.90
N GLY A 124 15.18 27.16 -15.68
CA GLY A 124 16.38 27.97 -15.88
C GLY A 124 16.14 29.15 -16.82
N ALA A 125 17.03 30.14 -16.74
CA ALA A 125 17.01 31.29 -17.64
C ALA A 125 17.52 30.91 -19.04
N SER A 126 16.94 31.53 -20.06
CA SER A 126 17.54 31.60 -21.39
C SER A 126 17.20 32.95 -22.00
N LEU A 127 18.20 33.80 -22.24
CA LEU A 127 17.98 35.18 -22.67
C LEU A 127 17.58 35.28 -24.16
N PHE A 128 17.89 34.28 -25.00
CA PHE A 128 17.66 34.36 -26.45
C PHE A 128 17.05 33.11 -27.11
N SER A 129 16.95 31.98 -26.41
CA SER A 129 16.34 30.77 -26.99
C SER A 129 14.82 30.75 -26.80
N ARG A 130 14.11 30.19 -27.80
CA ARG A 130 12.68 29.84 -27.69
C ARG A 130 12.43 28.73 -26.66
N HIS A 131 13.49 28.01 -26.28
CA HIS A 131 13.46 26.97 -25.27
C HIS A 131 14.25 27.38 -24.03
N ARG A 132 13.87 26.85 -22.88
CA ARG A 132 14.59 27.02 -21.61
C ARG A 132 14.87 25.65 -20.98
N PRO A 133 15.99 25.50 -20.26
CA PRO A 133 16.25 24.28 -19.51
C PRO A 133 15.30 24.15 -18.33
N VAL A 134 14.92 22.92 -18.01
CA VAL A 134 14.14 22.56 -16.84
C VAL A 134 14.82 21.41 -16.12
N ARG A 135 14.95 21.56 -14.80
CA ARG A 135 15.45 20.52 -13.90
C ARG A 135 14.32 20.06 -13.00
N ILE A 136 14.12 18.75 -12.96
CA ILE A 136 13.17 18.11 -12.08
C ILE A 136 13.99 17.39 -11.00
N ARG A 137 13.75 17.74 -9.74
CA ARG A 137 14.39 17.11 -8.59
C ARG A 137 13.33 16.39 -7.78
N LEU A 138 13.61 15.13 -7.45
CA LEU A 138 12.75 14.29 -6.63
C LEU A 138 13.51 13.88 -5.37
N PHE A 139 12.82 13.88 -4.24
CA PHE A 139 13.28 13.25 -3.01
C PHE A 139 12.25 12.21 -2.58
N CYS A 140 12.64 10.95 -2.53
CA CYS A 140 11.77 9.84 -2.16
C CYS A 140 12.13 9.32 -0.77
N GLU A 141 11.15 9.18 0.13
CA GLU A 141 11.38 8.57 1.46
C GLU A 141 11.73 7.07 1.37
N VAL A 142 11.18 6.38 0.37
CA VAL A 142 11.43 4.96 0.05
C VAL A 142 11.67 4.81 -1.45
N PRO A 143 12.20 3.67 -1.93
CA PRO A 143 12.32 3.42 -3.37
C PRO A 143 10.95 3.49 -4.08
N VAL A 144 10.91 4.13 -5.25
CA VAL A 144 9.70 4.31 -6.05
C VAL A 144 9.91 3.66 -7.42
N PRO A 145 9.05 2.73 -7.84
CA PRO A 145 9.21 2.08 -9.13
C PRO A 145 8.92 3.07 -10.28
N ARG A 146 9.63 2.94 -11.40
CA ARG A 146 9.56 3.89 -12.53
C ARG A 146 8.16 4.04 -13.09
N GLU A 147 7.38 2.96 -13.06
CA GLU A 147 6.02 2.97 -13.56
C GLU A 147 5.06 3.73 -12.64
N ALA A 148 5.46 4.13 -11.42
CA ALA A 148 4.58 4.86 -10.52
C ALA A 148 4.35 6.31 -10.96
N LEU A 149 5.34 6.94 -11.59
CA LEU A 149 5.34 8.36 -11.89
C LEU A 149 5.50 8.65 -13.39
N CYS A 150 4.90 9.75 -13.81
CA CYS A 150 5.19 10.39 -15.08
C CYS A 150 5.27 11.90 -14.89
N TYR A 151 5.90 12.58 -15.85
CA TYR A 151 5.79 14.03 -15.95
C TYR A 151 4.98 14.40 -17.18
N VAL A 152 4.08 15.36 -17.02
CA VAL A 152 3.28 15.89 -18.12
C VAL A 152 3.80 17.25 -18.49
N LYS A 153 3.92 17.50 -19.80
CA LYS A 153 4.28 18.79 -20.38
C LYS A 153 3.06 19.37 -21.09
N LYS A 154 2.73 20.63 -20.81
CA LYS A 154 1.61 21.34 -21.43
C LYS A 154 2.01 22.74 -21.85
N GLU A 155 1.56 23.17 -23.03
CA GLU A 155 1.67 24.55 -23.47
C GLU A 155 0.53 25.41 -22.91
N GLY A 156 0.84 26.65 -22.54
CA GLY A 156 -0.17 27.64 -22.15
C GLY A 156 -0.68 27.53 -20.71
N GLY A 157 -0.21 26.56 -19.92
CA GLY A 157 -0.60 26.41 -18.51
C GLY A 157 0.04 25.20 -17.84
N VAL A 158 -0.09 25.13 -16.51
CA VAL A 158 0.36 23.96 -15.73
C VAL A 158 -0.63 22.81 -15.98
N PRO A 159 -0.15 21.58 -16.27
CA PRO A 159 -1.02 20.42 -16.38
C PRO A 159 -1.88 20.21 -15.13
N LEU A 160 -3.16 19.90 -15.33
CA LEU A 160 -4.13 19.65 -14.24
C LEU A 160 -4.19 18.17 -13.84
N ASN A 161 -3.94 17.26 -14.78
CA ASN A 161 -3.92 15.81 -14.55
C ASN A 161 -2.95 15.14 -15.55
N LYS A 162 -2.80 13.81 -15.41
CA LYS A 162 -1.88 13.03 -16.25
C LYS A 162 -2.22 13.06 -17.75
N ASP A 163 -3.47 13.33 -18.11
CA ASP A 163 -3.96 13.33 -19.50
C ASP A 163 -4.02 14.76 -20.09
N ASP A 164 -3.66 15.78 -19.30
CA ASP A 164 -3.69 17.21 -19.68
C ASP A 164 -2.35 17.68 -20.27
N GLY A 165 -1.94 17.05 -21.36
CA GLY A 165 -0.70 17.39 -22.09
C GLY A 165 0.03 16.16 -22.64
N THR A 166 1.29 16.33 -22.98
CA THR A 166 2.16 15.22 -23.41
C THR A 166 2.76 14.53 -22.19
N VAL A 167 2.51 13.22 -22.06
CA VAL A 167 3.01 12.37 -20.98
C VAL A 167 4.39 11.84 -21.31
N TYR A 168 5.30 11.91 -20.34
CA TYR A 168 6.62 11.31 -20.41
C TYR A 168 6.81 10.36 -19.22
N PRO A 169 7.05 9.07 -19.47
CA PRO A 169 7.33 8.10 -18.40
C PRO A 169 8.73 8.31 -17.83
N LEU A 170 8.95 7.87 -16.59
CA LEU A 170 10.31 7.71 -16.07
C LEU A 170 11.01 6.51 -16.72
N VAL A 171 12.32 6.62 -16.91
CA VAL A 171 13.13 5.59 -17.58
C VAL A 171 13.72 4.56 -16.60
N SER A 172 13.84 4.93 -15.32
CA SER A 172 14.46 4.12 -14.27
C SER A 172 13.74 4.29 -12.95
N ASP A 173 13.85 3.28 -12.09
CA ASP A 173 13.33 3.35 -10.73
C ASP A 173 14.06 4.46 -9.96
N LEU A 174 13.38 5.03 -8.98
CA LEU A 174 13.93 6.06 -8.12
C LEU A 174 14.38 5.42 -6.80
N PRO A 175 15.67 5.52 -6.44
CA PRO A 175 16.11 5.09 -5.12
C PRO A 175 15.52 5.99 -4.03
N ALA A 176 15.58 5.51 -2.78
CA ALA A 176 15.35 6.39 -1.64
C ALA A 176 16.41 7.52 -1.61
N GLY A 177 15.99 8.71 -1.20
CA GLY A 177 16.80 9.92 -1.21
C GLY A 177 16.59 10.76 -2.45
N ARG A 178 17.59 11.58 -2.79
CA ARG A 178 17.50 12.58 -3.86
C ARG A 178 17.88 11.98 -5.21
N THR A 179 17.06 12.26 -6.21
CA THR A 179 17.33 12.00 -7.64
C THR A 179 17.11 13.28 -8.44
N ASP A 180 18.12 13.68 -9.21
CA ASP A 180 17.98 14.73 -10.22
C ASP A 180 17.73 14.04 -11.57
N LEU A 181 16.58 14.32 -12.20
CA LEU A 181 16.30 13.79 -13.54
C LEU A 181 17.17 14.52 -14.59
N PRO A 182 17.42 13.87 -15.75
CA PRO A 182 18.12 14.52 -16.85
C PRO A 182 17.47 15.87 -17.21
N GLU A 183 18.31 16.90 -17.40
CA GLU A 183 17.83 18.22 -17.81
C GLU A 183 17.16 18.14 -19.18
N ILE A 184 15.97 18.72 -19.29
CA ILE A 184 15.21 18.77 -20.54
C ILE A 184 15.00 20.21 -21.00
N ARG A 185 14.79 20.39 -22.31
CA ARG A 185 14.47 21.68 -22.90
C ARG A 185 13.01 21.73 -23.31
N ILE A 186 12.29 22.75 -22.82
CA ILE A 186 10.88 23.00 -23.17
C ILE A 186 10.71 24.43 -23.69
N GLY A 187 9.65 24.68 -24.45
CA GLY A 187 9.23 26.02 -24.86
C GLY A 187 8.94 26.93 -23.66
N ARG A 188 9.08 28.24 -23.84
CA ARG A 188 8.86 29.23 -22.74
C ARG A 188 7.41 29.24 -22.22
N SER A 189 6.43 28.99 -23.08
CA SER A 189 5.01 28.86 -22.76
C SER A 189 4.67 27.51 -22.12
N GLU A 190 5.57 26.52 -22.18
CA GLU A 190 5.35 25.19 -21.64
C GLU A 190 5.59 25.14 -20.12
N ARG A 191 4.86 24.26 -19.45
CA ARG A 191 4.97 23.94 -18.02
C ARG A 191 4.96 22.44 -17.83
N ILE A 192 5.56 21.99 -16.73
CA ILE A 192 5.65 20.58 -16.35
C ILE A 192 5.04 20.37 -14.96
N ARG A 193 4.41 19.20 -14.76
CA ARG A 193 4.01 18.70 -13.44
C ARG A 193 4.15 17.17 -13.37
N ILE A 194 4.49 16.65 -12.19
CA ILE A 194 4.58 15.22 -11.91
C ILE A 194 3.23 14.67 -11.46
N PHE A 195 2.89 13.46 -11.92
CA PHE A 195 1.67 12.74 -11.54
C PHE A 195 1.96 11.26 -11.30
N PHE A 196 1.07 10.61 -10.57
CA PHE A 196 0.98 9.16 -10.61
C PHE A 196 0.43 8.69 -11.96
N THR A 197 1.00 7.62 -12.51
CA THR A 197 0.47 6.96 -13.72
C THR A 197 -0.88 6.28 -13.44
N ASP A 198 -1.01 5.71 -12.24
CA ASP A 198 -2.21 5.11 -11.67
C ASP A 198 -2.45 5.71 -10.28
N GLY A 199 -3.36 6.68 -10.21
CA GLY A 199 -3.70 7.39 -8.98
C GLY A 199 -4.23 6.48 -7.87
N PRO A 200 -5.24 5.62 -8.13
CA PRO A 200 -5.73 4.64 -7.16
C PRO A 200 -4.65 3.71 -6.62
N LYS A 201 -3.79 3.15 -7.48
CA LYS A 201 -2.75 2.22 -7.04
C LYS A 201 -1.62 2.91 -6.27
N TYR A 202 -1.01 3.93 -6.85
CA TYR A 202 0.19 4.54 -6.27
C TYR A 202 -0.13 5.61 -5.23
N GLY A 203 -1.32 6.23 -5.29
CA GLY A 203 -1.77 7.20 -4.31
C GLY A 203 -2.12 6.62 -2.94
N GLU A 204 -2.26 5.28 -2.83
CA GLU A 204 -2.34 4.58 -1.55
C GLU A 204 -0.96 4.38 -0.90
N LEU A 205 0.10 4.30 -1.71
CA LEU A 205 1.47 4.04 -1.24
C LEU A 205 2.26 5.33 -1.05
N PHE A 206 2.03 6.32 -1.91
CA PHE A 206 2.85 7.50 -2.04
C PHE A 206 2.02 8.78 -2.04
N GLU A 207 2.67 9.88 -1.70
CA GLU A 207 2.13 11.23 -1.82
C GLU A 207 3.14 12.15 -2.50
N ILE A 208 2.71 12.83 -3.57
CA ILE A 208 3.53 13.85 -4.23
C ILE A 208 3.36 15.17 -3.50
N VAL A 209 4.45 15.70 -2.95
CA VAL A 209 4.49 16.97 -2.23
C VAL A 209 5.28 17.98 -3.07
N PRO A 210 4.66 19.07 -3.56
CA PRO A 210 5.39 20.09 -4.30
C PRO A 210 6.32 20.90 -3.38
N GLU A 211 7.52 21.23 -3.87
CA GLU A 211 8.51 22.14 -3.26
C GLU A 211 8.68 23.43 -4.06
#